data_AF-A0A2H6LI33-F1
#
_entry.id   AF-A0A2H6LI33-F1
#
_cell.length_a   1.000
_cell.length_b   1.000
_cell.length_c   1.000
_cell.angle_alpha   90.00
_cell.angle_beta   90.00
_cell.angle_gamma   90.00
#
_symmetry.space_group_name_H-M   'P 1'
#
loop_
_entity.id
_entity.type
_entity.pdbx_description
1 polymer ?
#
loop_
_entity_poly.entity_id
_entity_poly.type
_entity_poly.pdbx_seq_one_letter_code
_entity_poly.pdbx_strand_id
1 'polypeptide(L)'
;MTEERQAQYFDLIDKLLQCPNGQEPEILEAHSELIDANFVEAMARVATMFAHEGNQDGAQFLFFLARELAKQLGLYPDFKNSEAAKSEVPNKE
;
A
#
# COMPACT_ATOMS: atom_id res chain seq x y z
N MET A 1 13.99 -0.45 -7.29
CA MET A 1 13.07 -1.61 -7.36
C MET A 1 13.69 -2.60 -8.33
N THR A 2 14.06 -3.78 -7.88
CA THR A 2 14.43 -4.90 -8.77
C THR A 2 13.15 -5.52 -9.33
N GLU A 3 13.21 -5.99 -10.58
CA GLU A 3 12.07 -6.64 -11.26
C GLU A 3 11.51 -7.82 -10.44
N GLU A 4 12.39 -8.54 -9.73
CA GLU A 4 12.02 -9.64 -8.83
C GLU A 4 11.07 -9.18 -7.72
N ARG A 5 11.33 -8.03 -7.10
CA ARG A 5 10.50 -7.47 -6.02
C ARG A 5 9.12 -7.07 -6.54
N GLN A 6 9.08 -6.51 -7.75
CA GLN A 6 7.83 -6.12 -8.38
C GLN A 6 6.97 -7.34 -8.70
N ALA A 7 7.57 -8.41 -9.19
CA ALA A 7 6.86 -9.68 -9.41
C ALA A 7 6.33 -10.26 -8.09
N GLN A 8 7.10 -10.21 -7.00
CA GLN A 8 6.64 -10.66 -5.68
C GLN A 8 5.47 -9.84 -5.15
N TYR A 9 5.46 -8.52 -5.38
CA TYR A 9 4.32 -7.67 -5.02
C TYR A 9 3.06 -8.05 -5.79
N PHE A 10 3.16 -8.28 -7.10
CA PHE A 10 2.01 -8.72 -7.89
C PHE A 10 1.52 -10.11 -7.49
N ASP A 11 2.43 -11.05 -7.23
CA ASP A 11 2.08 -12.40 -6.73
C ASP A 11 1.36 -12.33 -5.38
N LEU A 12 1.84 -11.47 -4.48
CA LEU A 12 1.21 -11.23 -3.19
C LEU A 12 -0.20 -10.61 -3.35
N ILE A 13 -0.35 -9.62 -4.22
CA ILE A 13 -1.66 -9.01 -4.53
C ILE A 13 -2.62 -10.04 -5.12
N ASP A 14 -2.15 -10.87 -6.05
CA ASP A 14 -2.96 -11.91 -6.68
C ASP A 14 -3.41 -12.95 -5.64
N LYS A 15 -2.49 -13.39 -4.77
CA LYS A 15 -2.82 -14.26 -3.62
C LYS A 15 -3.89 -13.65 -2.73
N LEU A 16 -3.79 -12.36 -2.40
CA LEU A 16 -4.78 -11.67 -1.57
C LEU A 16 -6.16 -11.61 -2.25
N LEU A 17 -6.21 -11.46 -3.58
CA LEU A 17 -7.45 -11.46 -4.35
C LEU A 17 -8.06 -12.86 -4.54
N GLN A 18 -7.22 -13.89 -4.63
CA GLN A 18 -7.62 -15.29 -4.79
C GLN A 18 -7.98 -15.95 -3.44
N CYS A 19 -7.49 -15.42 -2.33
CA CYS A 19 -7.73 -15.98 -1.02
C CYS A 19 -9.18 -15.75 -0.56
N PRO A 20 -9.78 -16.75 0.12
CA PRO A 20 -11.08 -16.57 0.73
C PRO A 20 -10.99 -15.54 1.86
N ASN A 21 -12.08 -14.79 2.05
CA ASN A 21 -12.19 -13.74 3.06
C ASN A 21 -11.68 -14.20 4.42
N GLY A 22 -10.67 -13.50 4.95
CA GLY A 22 -10.11 -13.73 6.29
C GLY A 22 -8.70 -14.32 6.33
N GLN A 23 -8.12 -14.69 5.18
CA GLN A 23 -6.71 -15.13 5.11
C GLN A 23 -5.75 -14.01 4.68
N GLU A 24 -6.27 -12.85 4.26
CA GLU A 24 -5.44 -11.69 3.93
C GLU A 24 -4.45 -11.26 5.02
N PRO A 25 -4.86 -11.10 6.30
CA PRO A 25 -3.93 -10.65 7.33
C PRO A 25 -2.80 -11.66 7.54
N GLU A 26 -3.08 -12.96 7.51
CA GLU A 26 -2.08 -14.02 7.71
C GLU A 26 -1.02 -14.00 6.59
N ILE A 27 -1.45 -13.76 5.35
CA ILE A 27 -0.57 -13.62 4.18
C ILE A 27 0.26 -12.34 4.27
N LEU A 28 -0.36 -11.22 4.65
CA LEU A 28 0.35 -9.96 4.86
C LEU A 28 1.41 -10.08 5.97
N GLU A 29 1.08 -10.74 7.08
CA GLU A 29 2.01 -10.99 8.18
C GLU A 29 3.18 -11.89 7.72
N ALA A 30 2.89 -12.97 6.97
CA ALA A 30 3.92 -13.85 6.41
C ALA A 30 4.85 -13.14 5.41
N HIS A 31 4.34 -12.13 4.70
CA HIS A 31 5.09 -11.36 3.70
C HIS A 31 5.40 -9.93 4.14
N SER A 32 5.49 -9.68 5.45
CA SER A 32 5.74 -8.32 5.98
C SER A 32 7.05 -7.70 5.51
N GLU A 33 8.03 -8.50 5.09
CA GLU A 33 9.27 -8.03 4.45
C GLU A 33 9.07 -7.38 3.08
N LEU A 34 7.97 -7.71 2.40
CA LEU A 34 7.57 -7.15 1.11
C LEU A 34 6.62 -5.96 1.26
N ILE A 35 6.03 -5.78 2.44
CA ILE A 35 5.11 -4.69 2.72
C ILE A 35 5.92 -3.42 2.93
N ASP A 36 6.05 -2.65 1.85
CA ASP A 36 6.72 -1.36 1.79
C ASP A 36 5.79 -0.30 1.17
N ALA A 37 6.19 0.97 1.21
CA ALA A 37 5.50 2.05 0.49
C ALA A 37 5.26 1.73 -1.00
N ASN A 38 6.19 1.01 -1.61
CA ASN A 38 6.09 0.60 -3.02
C ASN A 38 5.04 -0.50 -3.23
N PHE A 39 4.84 -1.38 -2.25
CA PHE A 39 3.77 -2.38 -2.29
C PHE A 39 2.41 -1.70 -2.24
N VAL A 40 2.23 -0.74 -1.33
CA VAL A 40 1.00 0.07 -1.22
C VAL A 40 0.69 0.80 -2.54
N GLU A 41 1.69 1.38 -3.20
CA GLU A 41 1.51 2.02 -4.50
C GLU A 41 1.10 1.02 -5.60
N ALA A 42 1.71 -0.17 -5.61
CA ALA A 42 1.34 -1.24 -6.55
C ALA A 42 -0.12 -1.67 -6.35
N MET A 43 -0.57 -1.83 -5.10
CA MET A 43 -1.98 -2.14 -4.79
C MET A 43 -2.93 -1.08 -5.34
N ALA A 44 -2.62 0.21 -5.17
CA ALA A 44 -3.46 1.30 -5.65
C ALA A 44 -3.57 1.32 -7.19
N ARG A 45 -2.47 0.99 -7.90
CA ARG A 45 -2.50 0.86 -9.37
C ARG A 45 -3.39 -0.30 -9.81
N VAL A 46 -3.26 -1.47 -9.20
CA VAL A 46 -4.09 -2.65 -9.52
C VAL A 46 -5.56 -2.36 -9.18
N ALA A 47 -5.84 -1.72 -8.05
CA ALA A 47 -7.19 -1.30 -7.66
C ALA A 47 -7.83 -0.38 -8.72
N THR A 48 -7.05 0.57 -9.24
CA THR A 48 -7.52 1.49 -10.29
C THR A 48 -7.82 0.74 -11.59
N MET A 49 -6.96 -0.21 -11.97
CA MET A 49 -7.22 -1.08 -13.13
C MET A 49 -8.50 -1.91 -12.94
N PHE A 50 -8.67 -2.53 -11.78
CA PHE A 50 -9.86 -3.31 -11.44
C PHE A 50 -11.14 -2.48 -11.53
N ALA A 51 -11.12 -1.24 -11.02
CA ALA A 51 -12.25 -0.34 -11.12
C ALA A 51 -12.62 -0.03 -12.58
N HIS A 52 -11.61 0.11 -13.45
CA HIS A 52 -11.79 0.36 -14.88
C HIS A 52 -12.30 -0.89 -15.63
N GLU A 53 -11.90 -2.10 -15.21
CA GLU A 53 -12.41 -3.36 -15.77
C GLU A 53 -13.82 -3.72 -15.27
N GLY A 54 -14.39 -2.94 -14.35
CA GLY A 54 -15.71 -3.18 -13.78
C GLY A 54 -15.70 -4.06 -12.52
N ASN A 55 -14.52 -4.46 -12.04
CA ASN A 55 -14.35 -5.18 -10.78
C ASN A 55 -14.25 -4.20 -9.60
N GLN A 56 -15.38 -3.57 -9.28
CA GLN A 56 -15.50 -2.61 -8.18
C GLN A 56 -15.19 -3.26 -6.83
N ASP A 57 -15.62 -4.51 -6.61
CA ASP A 57 -15.40 -5.24 -5.37
C ASP A 57 -13.90 -5.46 -5.11
N GLY A 58 -13.17 -5.96 -6.10
CA GLY A 58 -11.72 -6.15 -5.98
C GLY A 58 -10.96 -4.82 -5.87
N ALA A 59 -11.40 -3.77 -6.56
CA ALA A 59 -10.82 -2.44 -6.41
C ALA A 59 -10.98 -1.90 -4.98
N GLN A 60 -12.19 -1.99 -4.42
CA GLN A 60 -12.50 -1.49 -3.09
C GLN A 60 -11.73 -2.26 -2.01
N PHE A 61 -11.60 -3.57 -2.18
CA PHE A 61 -10.78 -4.44 -1.35
C PHE A 61 -9.31 -4.01 -1.33
N LEU A 62 -8.70 -3.84 -2.52
CA LEU A 62 -7.31 -3.42 -2.62
C LEU A 62 -7.08 -2.03 -2.04
N PHE A 63 -8.01 -1.09 -2.24
CA PHE A 63 -7.94 0.23 -1.60
C PHE A 63 -8.02 0.17 -0.07
N PHE A 64 -8.88 -0.70 0.47
CA PHE A 64 -9.00 -0.90 1.90
C PHE A 64 -7.67 -1.42 2.49
N LEU A 65 -7.10 -2.46 1.87
CA LEU A 65 -5.84 -3.05 2.29
C LEU A 65 -4.68 -2.06 2.16
N ALA A 66 -4.55 -1.38 1.02
CA ALA A 66 -3.53 -0.36 0.79
C ALA A 66 -3.58 0.73 1.88
N ARG A 67 -4.78 1.14 2.32
CA ARG A 67 -4.94 2.11 3.40
C ARG A 67 -4.53 1.56 4.76
N GLU A 68 -4.86 0.32 5.06
CA GLU A 68 -4.45 -0.38 6.29
C GLU A 68 -2.92 -0.44 6.38
N LEU A 69 -2.29 -0.89 5.31
CA LEU A 69 -0.84 -1.01 5.19
C LEU A 69 -0.15 0.35 5.27
N ALA A 70 -0.70 1.38 4.63
CA ALA A 70 -0.17 2.73 4.74
C ALA A 70 -0.16 3.25 6.19
N LYS A 71 -1.17 2.89 7.00
CA LYS A 71 -1.18 3.22 8.44
C LYS A 71 -0.13 2.43 9.21
N GLN A 72 -0.01 1.13 8.96
CA GLN A 72 0.99 0.28 9.62
C GLN A 72 2.42 0.73 9.33
N LEU A 73 2.67 1.17 8.09
CA LEU A 73 3.96 1.72 7.66
C LEU A 73 4.22 3.14 8.15
N GLY A 74 3.24 3.79 8.80
CA GLY A 74 3.35 5.19 9.21
C GLY A 74 3.46 6.17 8.03
N LEU A 75 3.05 5.75 6.83
CA LEU A 75 3.03 6.59 5.62
C LEU A 75 1.87 7.58 5.62
N TYR A 76 0.89 7.38 6.50
CA TYR A 76 -0.01 8.46 6.87
C TYR A 76 0.78 9.42 7.76
N PRO A 77 1.09 10.65 7.32
CA PRO A 77 1.43 11.69 8.27
C PRO A 77 0.22 11.79 9.19
N ASP A 78 0.40 11.39 10.44
CA ASP A 78 -0.50 11.80 11.50
C ASP A 78 -0.47 13.33 11.50
N PHE A 79 -1.43 13.94 10.80
CA PHE A 79 -1.62 15.39 10.79
C PHE A 79 -2.01 15.92 12.18
N LYS A 80 -1.93 15.10 13.25
CA LYS A 80 -2.12 15.54 14.62
C LYS A 80 -0.80 15.79 15.38
N ASN A 81 0.38 15.57 14.79
CA ASN A 81 1.62 15.97 15.46
C ASN A 81 2.77 16.51 14.58
N SER A 82 2.50 16.95 13.34
CA SER A 82 3.53 17.66 12.54
C SER A 82 3.32 19.17 12.55
N GLU A 83 3.50 19.79 13.73
CA GLU A 83 3.76 21.23 13.86
C GLU A 83 5.13 21.50 14.51
N ALA A 84 6.02 20.50 14.59
CA ALA A 84 7.33 20.67 15.21
C ALA A 84 8.42 19.80 14.54
N ALA A 85 8.92 20.22 13.37
CA ALA A 85 10.30 20.02 12.86
C ALA A 85 10.36 20.39 11.35
N LYS A 86 10.29 21.67 10.98
CA LYS A 86 11.44 22.52 10.59
C LYS A 86 12.42 21.89 9.57
N SER A 87 12.37 22.42 8.35
CA SER A 87 13.54 22.96 7.63
C SER A 87 13.07 24.31 7.08
N GLU A 88 13.31 25.45 7.76
CA GLU A 88 14.57 26.19 7.70
C GLU A 88 15.19 26.20 6.30
N VAL A 89 14.70 27.10 5.46
CA VAL A 89 15.57 27.79 4.50
C VAL A 89 15.73 29.24 4.97
N PRO A 90 16.89 29.62 5.52
CA PRO A 90 17.20 31.00 5.82
C PRO A 90 17.57 31.73 4.52
N ASN A 91 16.99 32.93 4.34
CA ASN A 91 17.65 34.15 3.88
C ASN A 91 18.43 34.05 2.55
N LYS A 92 18.07 34.77 1.49
CA LYS A 92 18.36 36.20 1.19
C LYS A 92 17.99 36.33 -0.31
N GLU A 93 17.43 37.41 -0.83
CA GLU A 93 17.95 38.77 -0.99
C GLU A 93 16.80 39.74 -1.30
#